data_AF-A0A8T7A1Q4-F1
#
_entry.id   AF-A0A8T7A1Q4-F1
#
_cell.length_a   1.000
_cell.length_b   1.000
_cell.length_c   1.000
_cell.angle_alpha   90.00
_cell.angle_beta   90.00
_cell.angle_gamma   90.00
#
_symmetry.space_group_name_H-M   'P 1'
#
loop_
_entity.id
_entity.type
_entity.pdbx_description
1 polymer ?
#
loop_
_entity_poly.entity_id
_entity_poly.type
_entity_poly.pdbx_seq_one_letter_code
_entity_poly.pdbx_strand_id
1 'polypeptide(L)'
;MKKLLLILVSLVSIILAISLQATVFADEESQSARSQAMEHKFEKAKDYYAECKHTSGEQFDAIRPYLKAFTDIEVMADMMADPAKFMKLIQVVNDPRVMHVMMKCSTEPVMWDTWMRGLSDPNIMMKAGIRFMNPMMYFNWAMAPMNQQTYAPMMSMMSPQYYVNWTNAMANPAFYSPFFSMMDPNWYTPRMQWMMNPASFAPMFQMMNYMQPVADTSDTE
;
A
#
# COMPACT_ATOMS: atom_id res chain seq x y z
N MET A 1 27.31 -31.40 -45.97
CA MET A 1 26.50 -31.88 -44.81
C MET A 1 26.83 -31.14 -43.50
N LYS A 2 28.08 -31.08 -43.02
CA LYS A 2 28.43 -30.39 -41.74
C LYS A 2 28.00 -28.91 -41.63
N LYS A 3 28.14 -28.12 -42.71
CA LYS A 3 27.70 -26.71 -42.72
C LYS A 3 26.18 -26.53 -42.58
N LEU A 4 25.38 -27.45 -43.14
CA LEU A 4 23.92 -27.40 -43.06
C LEU A 4 23.43 -27.72 -41.65
N LEU A 5 24.08 -28.69 -40.98
CA LEU A 5 23.79 -29.06 -39.60
C LEU A 5 24.06 -27.90 -38.63
N LEU A 6 25.15 -27.15 -38.84
CA LEU A 6 25.54 -26.01 -38.01
C LEU A 6 24.55 -24.84 -38.11
N ILE A 7 24.02 -24.58 -39.31
CA ILE A 7 23.00 -23.55 -39.53
C ILE A 7 21.67 -23.94 -38.87
N LEU A 8 21.28 -25.22 -38.96
CA LEU A 8 20.07 -25.73 -38.33
C LEU A 8 20.13 -25.64 -36.79
N VAL A 9 21.25 -26.01 -36.17
CA VAL A 9 21.41 -25.89 -34.71
C VAL A 9 21.34 -24.43 -34.27
N SER A 10 21.98 -23.52 -35.00
CA SER A 10 21.94 -22.08 -34.67
C SER A 10 20.53 -21.49 -34.77
N LEU A 11 19.74 -21.88 -35.78
CA LEU A 11 18.36 -21.42 -35.93
C LEU A 11 17.45 -21.95 -34.82
N VAL A 12 17.62 -23.21 -34.42
CA VAL A 12 16.84 -23.81 -33.32
C VAL A 12 17.14 -23.10 -32.00
N SER A 13 18.41 -22.76 -31.70
CA SER A 13 18.75 -22.01 -30.49
C SER A 13 18.15 -20.60 -30.45
N ILE A 14 18.08 -19.91 -31.59
CA ILE A 14 17.47 -18.58 -31.67
C ILE A 14 15.95 -18.66 -31.46
N ILE A 15 15.29 -19.64 -32.07
CA ILE A 15 13.84 -19.83 -31.91
C ILE A 15 13.52 -20.19 -30.45
N LEU A 16 14.32 -21.03 -29.80
CA LEU A 16 14.13 -21.37 -28.38
C LEU A 16 14.27 -20.14 -27.47
N ALA A 17 15.28 -19.29 -27.73
CA ALA A 17 15.50 -18.06 -26.95
C ALA A 17 14.34 -17.06 -27.09
N ILE A 18 13.79 -16.89 -28.29
CA ILE A 18 12.64 -16.01 -28.55
C ILE A 18 11.39 -16.55 -27.84
N SER A 19 11.16 -17.87 -27.86
CA SER A 19 10.02 -18.47 -27.17
C SER A 19 10.08 -18.33 -25.65
N LEU A 20 11.28 -18.39 -25.05
CA LEU A 20 11.47 -18.20 -23.60
C LEU A 20 11.18 -16.76 -23.16
N GLN A 21 11.60 -15.77 -23.95
CA GLN A 21 11.33 -14.37 -23.67
C GLN A 21 9.83 -14.04 -23.77
N ALA A 22 9.12 -14.60 -24.75
CA ALA A 22 7.69 -14.39 -24.91
C ALA A 22 6.86 -14.88 -23.71
N THR A 23 7.25 -16.00 -23.08
CA THR A 23 6.58 -16.49 -21.87
C THR A 23 6.80 -15.61 -20.64
N VAL A 24 7.98 -15.00 -20.49
CA VAL A 24 8.26 -14.10 -19.35
C VAL A 24 7.47 -12.80 -19.47
N PHE A 25 7.38 -12.23 -20.67
CA PHE A 25 6.60 -10.99 -20.88
C PHE A 25 5.08 -11.20 -20.75
N ALA A 26 4.57 -12.37 -21.15
CA ALA A 26 3.15 -12.69 -20.99
C ALA A 26 2.72 -12.82 -19.51
N ASP A 27 3.60 -13.32 -18.64
CA ASP A 27 3.32 -13.40 -17.20
C ASP A 27 3.40 -12.01 -16.53
N GLU A 28 4.33 -11.14 -16.94
CA GLU A 28 4.42 -9.76 -16.41
C GLU A 28 3.20 -8.91 -16.78
N GLU A 29 2.70 -8.99 -18.01
CA GLU A 29 1.55 -8.20 -18.45
C GLU A 29 0.24 -8.68 -17.79
N SER A 30 0.10 -9.99 -17.60
CA SER A 30 -1.00 -10.62 -16.85
C SER A 30 -0.98 -10.24 -15.36
N GLN A 31 0.20 -10.21 -14.74
CA GLN A 31 0.35 -9.78 -13.34
C GLN A 31 0.12 -8.27 -13.17
N SER A 32 0.59 -7.45 -14.10
CA SER A 32 0.36 -6.01 -14.13
C SER A 32 -1.13 -5.67 -14.30
N ALA A 33 -1.82 -6.34 -15.21
CA ALA A 33 -3.26 -6.17 -15.40
C ALA A 33 -4.09 -6.66 -14.19
N ARG A 34 -3.68 -7.77 -13.54
CA ARG A 34 -4.30 -8.22 -12.27
C ARG A 34 -4.03 -7.27 -11.12
N SER A 35 -2.83 -6.70 -11.06
CA SER A 35 -2.42 -5.72 -10.07
C SER A 35 -3.25 -4.43 -10.20
N GLN A 36 -3.43 -3.93 -11.43
CA GLN A 36 -4.27 -2.75 -11.71
C GLN A 36 -5.77 -3.00 -11.51
N ALA A 37 -6.26 -4.21 -11.79
CA ALA A 37 -7.67 -4.56 -11.59
C ALA A 37 -8.06 -4.63 -10.10
N MET A 38 -7.09 -4.77 -9.20
CA MET A 38 -7.29 -4.84 -7.74
C MET A 38 -6.71 -3.63 -7.00
N GLU A 39 -6.18 -2.63 -7.70
CA GLU A 39 -5.83 -1.35 -7.08
C GLU A 39 -7.10 -0.78 -6.47
N HIS A 40 -7.09 -0.61 -5.15
CA HIS A 40 -8.25 -0.17 -4.40
C HIS A 40 -8.64 1.23 -4.88
N LYS A 41 -9.61 1.27 -5.79
CA LYS A 41 -10.19 2.53 -6.21
C LYS A 41 -10.89 3.04 -4.96
N PHE A 42 -10.43 4.18 -4.44
CA PHE A 42 -11.02 4.92 -3.30
C PHE A 42 -12.45 5.44 -3.63
N GLU A 43 -13.21 4.69 -4.42
CA GLU A 43 -14.56 4.99 -4.90
C GLU A 43 -15.48 5.21 -3.69
N LYS A 44 -15.50 4.25 -2.75
CA LYS A 44 -16.26 4.37 -1.50
C LYS A 44 -15.69 5.38 -0.52
N ALA A 45 -14.39 5.64 -0.57
CA ALA A 45 -13.78 6.62 0.34
C ALA A 45 -14.34 8.03 0.10
N LYS A 46 -14.71 8.36 -1.14
CA LYS A 46 -15.41 9.60 -1.46
C LYS A 46 -16.79 9.65 -0.80
N ASP A 47 -17.52 8.54 -0.85
CA ASP A 47 -18.84 8.42 -0.22
C ASP A 47 -18.72 8.55 1.31
N TYR A 48 -17.77 7.86 1.93
CA TYR A 48 -17.48 7.97 3.37
C TYR A 48 -17.07 9.38 3.78
N TYR A 49 -16.35 10.11 2.91
CA TYR A 49 -16.00 11.50 3.15
C TYR A 49 -17.23 12.42 3.06
N ALA A 50 -18.17 12.11 2.15
CA ALA A 50 -19.42 12.85 2.01
C ALA A 50 -20.37 12.67 3.21
N GLU A 51 -20.22 11.60 3.99
CA GLU A 51 -20.96 11.42 5.26
C GLU A 51 -20.52 12.40 6.35
N CYS A 52 -19.31 12.95 6.25
CA CYS A 52 -18.83 13.96 7.18
C CYS A 52 -19.49 15.32 6.89
N LYS A 53 -19.88 16.06 7.93
CA LYS A 53 -20.45 17.41 7.77
C LYS A 53 -19.44 18.36 7.10
N HIS A 54 -19.95 19.25 6.24
CA HIS A 54 -19.19 20.34 5.60
C HIS A 54 -18.02 19.85 4.72
N THR A 55 -18.21 18.76 3.98
CA THR A 55 -17.23 18.27 3.01
C THR A 55 -17.63 18.62 1.57
N SER A 56 -16.63 18.83 0.70
CA SER A 56 -16.82 18.95 -0.74
C SER A 56 -16.00 17.91 -1.50
N GLY A 57 -16.41 17.61 -2.73
CA GLY A 57 -15.63 16.70 -3.60
C GLY A 57 -14.21 17.21 -3.86
N GLU A 58 -14.03 18.53 -3.96
CA GLU A 58 -12.71 19.15 -4.14
C GLU A 58 -11.80 18.93 -2.92
N GLN A 59 -12.34 19.02 -1.70
CA GLN A 59 -11.60 18.70 -0.48
C GLN A 59 -11.18 17.23 -0.44
N PHE A 60 -12.05 16.32 -0.91
CA PHE A 60 -11.69 14.92 -1.05
C PHE A 60 -10.54 14.70 -2.06
N ASP A 61 -10.61 15.36 -3.21
CA ASP A 61 -9.58 15.23 -4.25
C ASP A 61 -8.22 15.74 -3.75
N ALA A 62 -8.19 16.76 -2.89
CA ALA A 62 -6.98 17.25 -2.24
C ALA A 62 -6.34 16.23 -1.27
N ILE A 63 -7.14 15.42 -0.56
CA ILE A 63 -6.63 14.41 0.39
C ILE A 63 -6.33 13.05 -0.26
N ARG A 64 -6.88 12.79 -1.46
CA ARG A 64 -6.79 11.49 -2.14
C ARG A 64 -5.36 10.95 -2.28
N PRO A 65 -4.33 11.74 -2.65
CA PRO A 65 -2.95 11.23 -2.74
C PRO A 65 -2.41 10.73 -1.39
N TYR A 66 -2.88 11.30 -0.28
CA TYR A 66 -2.48 10.89 1.08
C TYR A 66 -3.21 9.64 1.53
N LEU A 67 -4.46 9.45 1.09
CA LEU A 67 -5.18 8.19 1.31
C LEU A 67 -4.45 7.02 0.64
N LYS A 68 -3.90 7.21 -0.56
CA LYS A 68 -3.10 6.19 -1.25
C LYS A 68 -1.89 5.72 -0.44
N ALA A 69 -1.28 6.59 0.36
CA ALA A 69 -0.17 6.20 1.23
C ALA A 69 -0.58 5.15 2.27
N PHE A 70 -1.86 5.09 2.66
CA PHE A 70 -2.33 4.06 3.60
C PHE A 70 -2.53 2.69 2.98
N THR A 71 -2.65 2.62 1.65
CA THR A 71 -2.83 1.36 0.91
C THR A 71 -1.56 0.87 0.25
N ASP A 72 -0.65 1.78 -0.07
CA ASP A 72 0.51 1.53 -0.92
C ASP A 72 1.80 1.72 -0.12
N ILE A 73 2.50 0.62 0.14
CA ILE A 73 3.71 0.59 0.96
C ILE A 73 4.86 1.36 0.28
N GLU A 74 4.96 1.35 -1.05
CA GLU A 74 6.00 2.11 -1.74
C GLU A 74 5.75 3.61 -1.56
N VAL A 75 4.49 4.05 -1.71
CA VAL A 75 4.09 5.44 -1.47
C VAL A 75 4.30 5.83 0.00
N MET A 76 3.94 4.95 0.94
CA MET A 76 4.20 5.19 2.38
C MET A 76 5.69 5.34 2.66
N ALA A 77 6.52 4.43 2.14
CA ALA A 77 7.97 4.48 2.30
C ALA A 77 8.56 5.77 1.72
N ASP A 78 8.10 6.19 0.54
CA ASP A 78 8.50 7.46 -0.08
C ASP A 78 8.06 8.68 0.74
N MET A 79 6.90 8.63 1.41
CA MET A 79 6.47 9.68 2.33
C MET A 79 7.27 9.69 3.62
N MET A 80 7.57 8.54 4.21
CA MET A 80 8.37 8.44 5.44
C MET A 80 9.84 8.81 5.23
N ALA A 81 10.37 8.61 4.02
CA ALA A 81 11.74 8.97 3.66
C ALA A 81 11.96 10.50 3.56
N ASP A 82 10.89 11.28 3.43
CA ASP A 82 10.92 12.74 3.28
C ASP A 82 10.11 13.41 4.40
N PRO A 83 10.75 14.11 5.37
CA PRO A 83 10.05 14.70 6.50
C PRO A 83 9.01 15.75 6.09
N ALA A 84 9.17 16.45 4.96
CA ALA A 84 8.18 17.42 4.51
C ALA A 84 6.90 16.72 4.00
N LYS A 85 7.06 15.65 3.21
CA LYS A 85 5.94 14.82 2.76
C LYS A 85 5.24 14.13 3.92
N PHE A 86 6.02 13.56 4.85
CA PHE A 86 5.48 12.93 6.05
C PHE A 86 4.68 13.92 6.90
N MET A 87 5.19 15.13 7.15
CA MET A 87 4.45 16.12 7.92
C MET A 87 3.15 16.55 7.23
N LYS A 88 3.14 16.62 5.90
CA LYS A 88 1.91 16.89 5.14
C LYS A 88 0.92 15.72 5.22
N LEU A 89 1.40 14.48 5.18
CA LEU A 89 0.58 13.29 5.44
C LEU A 89 -0.04 13.36 6.85
N ILE A 90 0.78 13.61 7.88
CA ILE A 90 0.32 13.75 9.26
C ILE A 90 -0.72 14.87 9.37
N GLN A 91 -0.50 16.03 8.73
CA GLN A 91 -1.48 17.12 8.72
C GLN A 91 -2.83 16.68 8.14
N VAL A 92 -2.84 15.89 7.06
CA VAL A 92 -4.06 15.37 6.44
C VAL A 92 -4.75 14.33 7.33
N VAL A 93 -3.99 13.43 7.93
CA VAL A 93 -4.51 12.34 8.80
C VAL A 93 -5.03 12.86 10.12
N ASN A 94 -4.48 13.99 10.56
CA ASN A 94 -4.91 14.73 11.72
C ASN A 94 -6.26 15.46 11.53
N ASP A 95 -6.84 15.44 10.32
CA ASP A 95 -8.23 15.82 10.13
C ASP A 95 -9.13 14.65 10.58
N PRO A 96 -10.02 14.86 11.58
CA PRO A 96 -10.89 13.78 12.07
C PRO A 96 -11.80 13.18 10.99
N ARG A 97 -12.11 13.92 9.93
CA ARG A 97 -12.89 13.44 8.78
C ARG A 97 -12.08 12.45 7.95
N VAL A 98 -10.80 12.72 7.76
CA VAL A 98 -9.88 11.82 7.05
C VAL A 98 -9.68 10.55 7.87
N MET A 99 -9.48 10.68 9.19
CA MET A 99 -9.40 9.53 10.09
C MET A 99 -10.68 8.67 10.02
N HIS A 100 -11.86 9.29 10.00
CA HIS A 100 -13.12 8.57 9.82
C HIS A 100 -13.15 7.75 8.52
N VAL A 101 -12.77 8.37 7.39
CA VAL A 101 -12.68 7.67 6.10
C VAL A 101 -11.69 6.52 6.14
N MET A 102 -10.51 6.75 6.71
CA MET A 102 -9.49 5.71 6.84
C MET A 102 -9.99 4.54 7.68
N MET A 103 -10.66 4.82 8.80
CA MET A 103 -11.24 3.78 9.65
C MET A 103 -12.39 3.04 8.97
N LYS A 104 -13.22 3.69 8.13
CA LYS A 104 -14.24 2.98 7.36
C LYS A 104 -13.63 2.09 6.29
N CYS A 105 -12.68 2.63 5.54
CA CYS A 105 -11.99 1.86 4.51
C CYS A 105 -11.30 0.64 5.14
N SER A 106 -10.66 0.79 6.30
CA SER A 106 -9.97 -0.32 6.97
C SER A 106 -10.88 -1.46 7.41
N THR A 107 -12.20 -1.33 7.36
CA THR A 107 -13.12 -2.44 7.65
C THR A 107 -13.57 -3.19 6.41
N GLU A 108 -13.16 -2.73 5.22
CA GLU A 108 -13.42 -3.38 3.94
C GLU A 108 -12.42 -4.53 3.69
N PRO A 109 -12.87 -5.73 3.29
CA PRO A 109 -11.97 -6.85 3.01
C PRO A 109 -10.94 -6.57 1.90
N VAL A 110 -11.27 -5.70 0.95
CA VAL A 110 -10.36 -5.34 -0.14
C VAL A 110 -9.18 -4.48 0.31
N MET A 111 -9.32 -3.69 1.38
CA MET A 111 -8.18 -3.05 2.05
C MET A 111 -7.23 -4.08 2.65
N TRP A 112 -7.77 -5.13 3.27
CA TRP A 112 -6.95 -6.17 3.89
C TRP A 112 -6.16 -6.96 2.85
N ASP A 113 -6.79 -7.31 1.74
CA ASP A 113 -6.10 -7.95 0.60
C ASP A 113 -4.96 -7.07 0.06
N THR A 114 -5.20 -5.77 -0.07
CA THR A 114 -4.18 -4.81 -0.51
C THR A 114 -2.99 -4.78 0.46
N TRP A 115 -3.25 -4.70 1.77
CA TRP A 115 -2.20 -4.73 2.80
C TRP A 115 -1.45 -6.05 2.85
N MET A 116 -2.16 -7.17 2.81
CA MET A 116 -1.56 -8.50 2.82
C MET A 116 -0.65 -8.68 1.62
N ARG A 117 -1.11 -8.32 0.42
CA ARG A 117 -0.31 -8.35 -0.80
C ARG A 117 0.93 -7.48 -0.66
N GLY A 118 0.77 -6.20 -0.31
CA GLY A 118 1.90 -5.29 -0.14
C GLY A 118 2.95 -5.79 0.85
N LEU A 119 2.52 -6.27 2.03
CA LEU A 119 3.42 -6.71 3.09
C LEU A 119 4.13 -8.03 2.79
N SER A 120 3.55 -8.84 1.91
CA SER A 120 4.09 -10.15 1.54
C SER A 120 4.86 -10.16 0.23
N ASP A 121 4.77 -9.10 -0.58
CA ASP A 121 5.52 -8.97 -1.82
C ASP A 121 6.99 -8.62 -1.49
N PRO A 122 7.94 -9.54 -1.75
CA PRO A 122 9.33 -9.33 -1.41
C PRO A 122 9.95 -8.15 -2.19
N ASN A 123 9.48 -7.86 -3.40
CA ASN A 123 9.99 -6.74 -4.19
C ASN A 123 9.55 -5.40 -3.61
N ILE A 124 8.27 -5.28 -3.23
CA ILE A 124 7.74 -4.07 -2.56
C ILE A 124 8.46 -3.86 -1.24
N MET A 125 8.57 -4.91 -0.41
CA MET A 125 9.24 -4.84 0.89
C MET A 125 10.73 -4.52 0.75
N MET A 126 11.42 -5.08 -0.24
CA MET A 126 12.83 -4.76 -0.50
C MET A 126 13.01 -3.30 -0.93
N LYS A 127 12.18 -2.78 -1.85
CA LYS A 127 12.24 -1.37 -2.26
C LYS A 127 11.97 -0.43 -1.10
N ALA A 128 10.92 -0.70 -0.31
CA ALA A 128 10.62 0.05 0.90
C ALA A 128 11.78 -0.03 1.91
N GLY A 129 12.36 -1.21 2.11
CA GLY A 129 13.54 -1.43 2.97
C GLY A 129 14.74 -0.60 2.53
N ILE A 130 15.06 -0.55 1.23
CA ILE A 130 16.14 0.28 0.69
C ILE A 130 15.91 1.77 1.00
N ARG A 131 14.67 2.26 0.92
CA ARG A 131 14.34 3.64 1.32
C ARG A 131 14.65 3.88 2.79
N PHE A 132 14.22 2.98 3.68
CA PHE A 132 14.47 3.11 5.12
C PHE A 132 15.93 2.97 5.51
N MET A 133 16.71 2.18 4.77
CA MET A 133 18.15 2.02 5.00
C MET A 133 18.98 3.17 4.41
N ASN A 134 18.37 4.11 3.68
CA ASN A 134 19.11 5.20 3.07
C ASN A 134 19.65 6.17 4.15
N PRO A 135 20.98 6.36 4.27
CA PRO A 135 21.55 7.27 5.26
C PRO A 135 21.06 8.73 5.09
N MET A 136 20.74 9.13 3.85
CA MET A 136 20.20 10.45 3.57
C MET A 136 18.83 10.69 4.19
N MET A 137 18.02 9.64 4.38
CA MET A 137 16.74 9.75 5.08
C MET A 137 16.97 10.26 6.51
N TYR A 138 17.88 9.63 7.26
CA TYR A 138 18.18 10.03 8.63
C TYR A 138 18.77 11.44 8.72
N PHE A 139 19.61 11.81 7.75
CA PHE A 139 20.13 13.17 7.66
C PHE A 139 19.00 14.20 7.42
N ASN A 140 18.10 13.92 6.48
CA ASN A 140 16.93 14.78 6.21
C ASN A 140 16.07 14.95 7.47
N TRP A 141 15.85 13.86 8.21
CA TRP A 141 15.12 13.89 9.48
C TRP A 141 15.83 14.68 10.58
N ALA A 142 17.16 14.56 10.69
CA ALA A 142 17.95 15.35 11.63
C ALA A 142 17.84 16.87 11.35
N MET A 143 17.74 17.25 10.08
CA MET A 143 17.58 18.63 9.64
C MET A 143 16.11 19.10 9.61
N ALA A 144 15.15 18.19 9.79
CA ALA A 144 13.73 18.48 9.63
C ALA A 144 13.21 19.62 10.53
N PRO A 145 13.61 19.76 11.82
CA PRO A 145 13.19 20.89 12.64
C PRO A 145 13.64 22.26 12.13
N MET A 146 14.70 22.31 11.30
CA MET A 146 15.21 23.53 10.67
C MET A 146 14.49 23.86 9.35
N ASN A 147 13.75 22.90 8.78
CA ASN A 147 12.97 23.10 7.56
C ASN A 147 11.58 23.67 7.90
N GLN A 148 11.28 24.86 7.37
CA GLN A 148 9.99 25.52 7.59
C GLN A 148 8.79 24.67 7.12
N GLN A 149 8.96 23.86 6.07
CA GLN A 149 7.90 22.97 5.54
C GLN A 149 7.56 21.83 6.50
N THR A 150 8.49 21.42 7.36
CA THR A 150 8.26 20.42 8.41
C THR A 150 7.80 21.09 9.70
N TYR A 151 8.43 22.20 10.06
CA TYR A 151 8.17 22.90 11.32
C TYR A 151 6.77 23.54 11.38
N ALA A 152 6.30 24.16 10.30
CA ALA A 152 4.99 24.83 10.31
C ALA A 152 3.81 23.86 10.56
N PRO A 153 3.71 22.69 9.88
CA PRO A 153 2.72 21.69 10.22
C PRO A 153 2.85 21.17 11.66
N MET A 154 4.07 21.00 12.17
CA MET A 154 4.30 20.56 13.56
C MET A 154 3.69 21.55 14.56
N MET A 155 3.90 22.85 14.35
CA MET A 155 3.30 23.90 15.19
C MET A 155 1.78 23.97 15.02
N SER A 156 1.25 23.67 13.84
CA SER A 156 -0.21 23.65 13.61
C SER A 156 -0.93 22.61 14.46
N MET A 157 -0.27 21.48 14.76
CA MET A 157 -0.81 20.43 15.64
C MET A 157 -0.91 20.89 17.10
N MET A 158 -0.13 21.89 17.50
CA MET A 158 -0.18 22.50 18.83
C MET A 158 -1.18 23.66 18.91
N SER A 159 -1.85 24.01 17.80
CA SER A 159 -2.80 25.12 17.79
C SER A 159 -4.05 24.78 18.61
N PRO A 160 -4.65 25.76 19.33
CA PRO A 160 -5.93 25.55 20.00
C PRO A 160 -7.04 25.08 19.05
N GLN A 161 -7.02 25.56 17.80
CA GLN A 161 -7.99 25.18 16.77
C GLN A 161 -7.94 23.68 16.46
N TYR A 162 -6.75 23.07 16.47
CA TYR A 162 -6.60 21.63 16.29
C TYR A 162 -7.39 20.85 17.34
N TYR A 163 -7.25 21.20 18.62
CA TYR A 163 -7.97 20.55 19.71
C TYR A 163 -9.48 20.77 19.61
N VAL A 164 -9.92 21.99 19.26
CA VAL A 164 -11.36 22.27 19.05
C VAL A 164 -11.94 21.39 17.94
N ASN A 165 -11.24 21.23 16.82
CA ASN A 165 -11.68 20.36 15.72
C ASN A 165 -11.82 18.91 16.18
N TRP A 166 -10.86 18.39 16.93
CA TRP A 166 -10.89 17.04 17.48
C TRP A 166 -11.97 16.84 18.55
N THR A 167 -12.12 17.80 19.47
CA THR A 167 -13.20 17.77 20.47
C THR A 167 -14.56 17.74 19.80
N ASN A 168 -14.78 18.56 18.77
CA ASN A 168 -16.03 18.58 18.00
C ASN A 168 -16.27 17.26 17.27
N ALA A 169 -15.22 16.64 16.72
CA ALA A 169 -15.32 15.35 16.09
C ALA A 169 -15.67 14.24 17.09
N MET A 170 -14.99 14.18 18.23
CA MET A 170 -15.29 13.20 19.29
C MET A 170 -16.67 13.41 19.91
N ALA A 171 -17.19 14.65 19.94
CA ALA A 171 -18.55 14.91 20.37
C ALA A 171 -19.61 14.42 19.35
N ASN A 172 -19.22 14.12 18.10
CA ASN A 172 -20.12 13.64 17.07
C ASN A 172 -20.22 12.10 17.11
N PRO A 173 -21.42 11.51 17.35
CA PRO A 173 -21.59 10.06 17.35
C PRO A 173 -21.17 9.37 16.05
N ALA A 174 -21.32 10.08 14.91
CA ALA A 174 -20.93 9.54 13.60
C ALA A 174 -19.42 9.28 13.50
N PHE A 175 -18.59 9.99 14.27
CA PHE A 175 -17.14 9.76 14.33
C PHE A 175 -16.83 8.32 14.73
N TYR A 176 -17.62 7.73 15.64
CA TYR A 176 -17.45 6.35 16.12
C TYR A 176 -18.13 5.30 15.24
N SER A 177 -18.89 5.69 14.21
CA SER A 177 -19.54 4.73 13.30
C SER A 177 -18.57 3.68 12.72
N PRO A 178 -17.34 4.01 12.29
CA PRO A 178 -16.40 3.02 11.78
C PRO A 178 -15.98 2.00 12.83
N PHE A 179 -15.85 2.41 14.10
CA PHE A 179 -15.54 1.52 15.20
C PHE A 179 -16.60 0.42 15.37
N PHE A 180 -17.88 0.81 15.27
CA PHE A 180 -18.98 -0.15 15.31
C PHE A 180 -19.22 -0.89 13.99
N SER A 181 -18.67 -0.41 12.87
CA SER A 181 -18.79 -1.10 11.57
C SER A 181 -18.11 -2.47 11.56
N MET A 182 -17.20 -2.74 12.50
CA MET A 182 -16.68 -4.10 12.71
C MET A 182 -17.74 -5.09 13.20
N MET A 183 -18.79 -4.59 13.87
CA MET A 183 -19.93 -5.38 14.35
C MET A 183 -21.15 -5.29 13.42
N ASP A 184 -21.06 -4.53 12.33
CA ASP A 184 -22.16 -4.41 11.37
C ASP A 184 -22.37 -5.76 10.67
N PRO A 185 -23.57 -6.38 10.81
CA PRO A 185 -23.88 -7.65 10.18
C PRO A 185 -23.70 -7.65 8.66
N ASN A 186 -23.85 -6.50 8.00
CA ASN A 186 -23.68 -6.36 6.55
C ASN A 186 -22.26 -6.71 6.09
N TRP A 187 -21.26 -6.55 6.98
CA TRP A 187 -19.88 -6.87 6.68
C TRP A 187 -19.45 -8.27 7.12
N TYR A 188 -20.30 -9.03 7.84
CA TYR A 188 -19.96 -10.38 8.30
C TYR A 188 -19.73 -11.33 7.13
N THR A 189 -20.65 -11.39 6.18
CA THR A 189 -20.50 -12.29 5.02
C THR A 189 -19.26 -11.95 4.18
N PRO A 190 -19.02 -10.69 3.76
CA PRO A 190 -17.80 -10.34 3.02
C PRO A 190 -16.51 -10.66 3.78
N ARG A 191 -16.44 -10.38 5.10
CA ARG A 191 -15.25 -10.67 5.90
C ARG A 191 -15.03 -12.17 6.07
N MET A 192 -16.09 -12.93 6.36
CA MET A 192 -16.02 -14.39 6.42
C MET A 192 -15.59 -14.98 5.08
N GLN A 193 -16.14 -14.49 3.97
CA GLN A 193 -15.74 -14.92 2.63
C GLN A 193 -14.27 -14.62 2.38
N TRP A 194 -13.78 -13.44 2.77
CA TRP A 194 -12.35 -13.10 2.67
C TRP A 194 -11.46 -14.02 3.51
N MET A 195 -11.86 -14.32 4.77
CA MET A 195 -11.12 -15.21 5.67
C MET A 195 -11.13 -16.68 5.21
N MET A 196 -12.19 -17.11 4.53
CA MET A 196 -12.30 -18.47 4.00
C MET A 196 -11.71 -18.59 2.59
N ASN A 197 -11.34 -17.48 1.95
CA ASN A 197 -10.76 -17.50 0.62
C ASN A 197 -9.25 -17.79 0.70
N PRO A 198 -8.78 -18.96 0.23
CA PRO A 198 -7.35 -19.29 0.26
C PRO A 198 -6.50 -18.33 -0.57
N ALA A 199 -7.09 -17.68 -1.59
CA ALA A 199 -6.39 -16.70 -2.41
C ALA A 199 -5.97 -15.46 -1.60
N SER A 200 -6.72 -15.06 -0.57
CA SER A 200 -6.38 -13.93 0.31
C SER A 200 -5.06 -14.16 1.07
N PHE A 201 -4.69 -15.44 1.29
CA PHE A 201 -3.49 -15.84 2.02
C PHE A 201 -2.38 -16.35 1.10
N ALA A 202 -2.63 -16.51 -0.19
CA ALA A 202 -1.61 -16.90 -1.17
C ALA A 202 -0.33 -16.06 -1.06
N PRO A 203 -0.40 -14.73 -0.90
CA PRO A 203 0.80 -13.92 -0.75
C PRO A 203 1.60 -14.26 0.53
N MET A 204 0.91 -14.55 1.65
CA MET A 204 1.57 -15.00 2.89
C MET A 204 2.28 -16.36 2.70
N PHE A 205 1.67 -17.31 2.00
CA PHE A 205 2.29 -18.60 1.72
C PHE A 205 3.53 -18.47 0.81
N GLN A 206 3.48 -17.57 -0.18
CA GLN A 206 4.64 -17.26 -1.00
C GLN A 206 5.79 -16.73 -0.15
N MET A 207 5.51 -15.79 0.76
CA MET A 207 6.51 -15.26 1.69
C MET A 207 7.11 -16.36 2.58
N MET A 208 6.28 -17.29 3.09
CA MET A 208 6.75 -18.42 3.90
C MET A 208 7.72 -19.32 3.11
N ASN A 209 7.44 -19.58 1.83
CA ASN A 209 8.33 -20.35 0.97
C ASN A 209 9.67 -19.64 0.74
N TYR A 210 9.69 -18.31 0.64
CA TYR A 210 10.95 -17.54 0.55
C TYR A 210 11.79 -17.57 1.84
N MET A 211 11.16 -17.74 3.00
CA MET A 211 11.85 -17.80 4.29
C MET A 211 12.32 -19.21 4.67
N GLN A 212 11.92 -20.25 3.92
CA GLN A 212 12.41 -21.59 4.19
C GLN A 212 13.93 -21.62 3.93
N PRO A 213 14.75 -22.04 4.90
CA PRO A 213 16.17 -22.23 4.65
C PRO A 213 16.31 -23.25 3.52
N VAL A 214 17.11 -22.93 2.50
CA VAL A 214 17.48 -23.90 1.47
C VAL A 214 18.11 -25.06 2.23
N ALA A 215 17.43 -26.21 2.25
CA ALA A 215 17.97 -27.38 2.94
C ALA A 215 19.35 -27.64 2.36
N ASP A 216 20.36 -27.55 3.20
CA ASP A 216 21.74 -27.74 2.79
C ASP A 216 21.90 -29.21 2.39
N THR A 217 21.82 -29.49 1.09
CA THR A 217 21.96 -30.85 0.56
C THR A 217 23.43 -31.28 0.45
N SER A 218 24.35 -30.63 1.17
CA SER A 218 25.78 -30.93 1.09
C SER A 218 26.23 -32.21 1.83
N ASP A 219 25.35 -32.86 2.59
CA ASP A 219 25.70 -34.04 3.43
C ASP A 219 25.43 -35.42 2.80
N THR A 220 25.38 -35.56 1.46
CA THR A 220 25.36 -36.88 0.81
C THR A 220 26.55 -37.07 -0.12
N GLU A 221 27.72 -37.37 0.46
CA GLU A 221 28.85 -38.05 -0.20
C GLU A 221 29.26 -39.31 0.58
#